data_AF-A0A077F9Q7-F1
#
_entry.id   AF-A0A077F9Q7-F1
#
_cell.length_a   1.000
_cell.length_b   1.000
_cell.length_c   1.000
_cell.angle_alpha   90.00
_cell.angle_beta   90.00
_cell.angle_gamma   90.00
#
_symmetry.space_group_name_H-M   'P 1'
#
loop_
_entity.id
_entity.type
_entity.pdbx_description
1 polymer ?
#
loop_
_entity_poly.entity_id
_entity_poly.type
_entity_poly.pdbx_seq_one_letter_code
_entity_poly.pdbx_strand_id
1 'polypeptide(L)'
;MVKRLLIATALLASGLAQAEEPAPRASVVEADGFTQPLKELKFNPGLDQREFERSTLAALNVYDPLESMNRRIYHFNYRFDQWVFLPVVDGYRYITPGFVRSGVSNFFSNLGDVPNLLNSLLQLKGKRSMEITARLLLNTTIGVAGLWDPASKMGLPYQSEDFGQTLGFYGVPDGPYLMLPILGPSNLRDTGGLAVDFAAESQINFLNVAEVSSNHPEVVVLRAVDKRYTTRFRYGQLNSPFEYEKVRYVYTEARKLQIAE
;
A
#
# COMPACT_ATOMS: atom_id res chain seq x y z
N MET A 1 33.48 4.85 -11.67
CA MET A 1 32.75 6.13 -11.87
C MET A 1 31.40 5.99 -12.59
N VAL A 2 30.91 4.77 -12.87
CA VAL A 2 29.62 4.53 -13.59
C VAL A 2 28.43 4.27 -12.65
N LYS A 3 28.65 4.08 -11.34
CA LYS A 3 27.59 3.79 -10.36
C LYS A 3 26.80 5.01 -9.83
N ARG A 4 27.18 6.24 -10.20
CA ARG A 4 26.49 7.47 -9.74
C ARG A 4 25.60 8.12 -10.80
N LEU A 5 25.48 7.51 -11.98
CA LEU A 5 24.82 8.12 -13.14
C LEU A 5 23.48 7.46 -13.53
N LEU A 6 22.96 6.55 -12.69
CA LEU A 6 21.67 5.88 -12.93
C LEU A 6 20.49 6.53 -12.20
N ILE A 7 20.75 7.35 -11.18
CA ILE A 7 19.70 8.07 -10.43
C ILE A 7 19.28 9.37 -11.15
N ALA A 8 20.16 9.93 -11.99
CA ALA A 8 19.93 11.21 -12.67
C ALA A 8 19.25 11.08 -14.04
N THR A 9 19.16 9.89 -14.63
CA THR A 9 18.67 9.67 -16.00
C THR A 9 17.19 9.32 -16.10
N ALA A 10 16.52 8.98 -14.98
CA ALA A 10 15.07 8.75 -14.97
C ALA A 10 14.23 10.05 -14.95
N LEU A 11 14.85 11.21 -14.72
CA LEU A 11 14.17 12.50 -14.57
C LEU A 11 13.99 13.30 -15.88
N LEU A 12 14.39 12.75 -17.04
CA LEU A 12 14.46 13.53 -18.30
C LEU A 12 13.65 12.96 -19.49
N ALA A 13 12.77 11.98 -19.27
CA ALA A 13 12.03 11.33 -20.38
C ALA A 13 10.50 11.46 -20.32
N SER A 14 9.95 12.41 -19.55
CA SER A 14 8.49 12.63 -19.46
C SER A 14 8.09 13.92 -20.15
N GLY A 15 8.19 13.92 -21.48
CA GLY A 15 7.67 14.97 -22.36
C GLY A 15 6.34 14.57 -23.00
N LEU A 16 5.28 15.26 -22.58
CA LEU A 16 4.05 15.59 -23.31
C LEU A 16 3.18 14.43 -23.86
N ALA A 17 2.24 14.00 -23.03
CA ALA A 17 0.91 13.59 -23.49
C ALA A 17 -0.12 14.21 -22.54
N GLN A 18 -0.74 15.32 -22.95
CA GLN A 18 -1.89 15.86 -22.24
C GLN A 18 -3.12 15.03 -22.62
N ALA A 19 -3.56 14.19 -21.71
CA ALA A 19 -4.95 13.74 -21.68
C ALA A 19 -5.70 14.71 -20.74
N GLU A 20 -6.72 15.36 -21.27
CA GLU A 20 -7.55 16.31 -20.54
C GLU A 20 -8.44 15.52 -19.56
N GLU A 21 -7.95 15.33 -18.33
CA GLU A 21 -8.77 14.82 -17.24
C GLU A 21 -9.66 15.95 -16.72
N PRO A 22 -10.98 15.72 -16.54
CA PRO A 22 -11.83 16.70 -15.91
C PRO A 22 -11.34 16.94 -14.48
N ALA A 23 -11.10 18.21 -14.15
CA ALA A 23 -10.53 18.64 -12.87
C ALA A 23 -11.19 17.91 -11.67
N PRO A 24 -10.40 17.41 -10.71
CA PRO A 24 -10.97 16.86 -9.48
C PRO A 24 -11.80 17.97 -8.82
N ARG A 25 -13.05 17.67 -8.47
CA ARG A 25 -13.86 18.57 -7.63
C ARG A 25 -13.03 18.84 -6.38
N ALA A 26 -12.60 20.10 -6.21
CA ALA A 26 -11.98 20.54 -4.99
C ALA A 26 -12.86 20.06 -3.83
N SER A 27 -12.30 19.28 -2.92
CA SER A 27 -12.96 18.87 -1.69
C SER A 27 -13.19 20.13 -0.87
N VAL A 28 -14.33 20.79 -1.10
CA VAL A 28 -14.82 21.84 -0.23
C VAL A 28 -15.00 21.17 1.13
N VAL A 29 -14.18 21.55 2.11
CA VAL A 29 -14.44 21.18 3.49
C VAL A 29 -15.73 21.90 3.87
N GLU A 30 -16.84 21.19 3.75
CA GLU A 30 -18.16 21.70 4.09
C GLU A 30 -18.15 22.11 5.57
N ALA A 31 -18.75 23.27 5.86
CA ALA A 31 -18.70 23.90 7.17
C ALA A 31 -19.31 23.04 8.30
N ASP A 32 -20.06 22.00 7.92
CA ASP A 32 -20.66 21.04 8.83
C ASP A 32 -19.72 19.87 9.19
N GLY A 33 -18.50 19.82 8.66
CA GLY A 33 -17.52 18.77 8.97
C GLY A 33 -18.02 17.35 8.67
N PHE A 34 -18.83 17.16 7.61
CA PHE A 34 -19.47 15.88 7.26
C PHE A 34 -20.48 15.37 8.29
N THR A 35 -21.06 16.25 9.11
CA THR A 35 -22.06 15.83 10.12
C THR A 35 -23.44 15.59 9.49
N GLN A 36 -23.74 16.17 8.32
CA GLN A 36 -25.01 15.97 7.62
C GLN A 36 -24.82 15.61 6.13
N PRO A 37 -24.07 14.54 5.81
CA PRO A 37 -23.67 14.22 4.44
C PRO A 37 -24.87 13.86 3.55
N LEU A 38 -26.01 13.49 4.14
CA LEU A 38 -27.22 13.13 3.41
C LEU A 38 -28.07 14.33 2.98
N LYS A 39 -27.83 15.53 3.54
CA LYS A 39 -28.69 16.69 3.34
C LYS A 39 -28.51 17.34 1.97
N GLU A 40 -27.31 17.23 1.42
CA GLU A 40 -26.96 17.75 0.10
C GLU A 40 -27.14 16.70 -1.02
N LEU A 41 -27.28 15.43 -0.64
CA LEU A 41 -27.55 14.35 -1.59
C LEU A 41 -28.96 14.47 -2.15
N LYS A 42 -29.06 14.95 -3.39
CA LYS A 42 -30.30 14.88 -4.18
C LYS A 42 -30.49 13.44 -4.67
N PHE A 43 -31.28 12.67 -3.93
CA PHE A 43 -31.73 11.35 -4.38
C PHE A 43 -32.67 11.51 -5.57
N ASN A 44 -32.33 10.89 -6.70
CA ASN A 44 -33.24 10.81 -7.85
C ASN A 44 -34.31 9.73 -7.55
N PRO A 45 -35.58 10.09 -7.33
CA PRO A 45 -36.63 9.13 -6.97
C PRO A 45 -36.99 8.17 -8.13
N GLY A 46 -36.49 8.42 -9.34
CA GLY A 46 -36.65 7.57 -10.52
C GLY A 46 -35.49 6.60 -10.78
N LEU A 47 -34.49 6.53 -9.90
CA LEU A 47 -33.41 5.53 -9.99
C LEU A 47 -34.03 4.14 -9.90
N ASP A 48 -34.16 3.46 -11.03
CA ASP A 48 -34.47 2.04 -11.02
C ASP A 48 -33.24 1.25 -10.55
N GLN A 49 -33.45 -0.01 -10.13
CA GLN A 49 -32.37 -0.87 -9.69
C GLN A 49 -31.28 -1.06 -10.77
N ARG A 50 -31.62 -0.86 -12.06
CA ARG A 50 -30.71 -0.97 -13.20
C ARG A 50 -29.77 0.23 -13.31
N GLU A 51 -30.19 1.44 -12.92
CA GLU A 51 -29.31 2.61 -12.89
C GLU A 51 -28.23 2.46 -11.81
N PHE A 52 -28.58 1.89 -10.65
CA PHE A 52 -27.62 1.54 -9.60
C PHE A 52 -26.64 0.43 -10.05
N GLU A 53 -27.15 -0.61 -10.71
CA GLU A 53 -26.29 -1.66 -11.29
C GLU A 53 -25.34 -1.08 -12.36
N ARG A 54 -25.82 -0.18 -13.22
CA ARG A 54 -24.99 0.50 -14.23
C ARG A 54 -23.89 1.36 -13.61
N SER A 55 -24.21 2.15 -12.58
CA SER A 55 -23.20 3.00 -11.93
C SER A 55 -22.12 2.16 -11.24
N THR A 56 -22.52 1.05 -10.62
CA THR A 56 -21.59 0.10 -9.99
C THR A 56 -20.70 -0.56 -11.03
N LEU A 57 -21.27 -1.04 -12.15
CA LEU A 57 -20.50 -1.63 -13.25
C LEU A 57 -19.57 -0.63 -13.94
N ALA A 58 -20.01 0.61 -14.09
CA ALA A 58 -19.18 1.69 -14.60
C ALA A 58 -18.01 2.02 -13.66
N ALA A 59 -18.24 2.04 -12.35
CA ALA A 59 -17.18 2.24 -11.36
C ALA A 59 -16.14 1.10 -11.39
N LEU A 60 -16.57 -0.15 -11.59
CA LEU A 60 -15.69 -1.32 -11.70
C LEU A 60 -14.91 -1.38 -13.02
N ASN A 61 -15.26 -0.55 -14.00
CA ASN A 61 -14.59 -0.47 -15.29
C ASN A 61 -13.30 0.38 -15.20
N VAL A 62 -12.31 -0.17 -14.50
CA VAL A 62 -10.95 0.38 -14.42
C VAL A 62 -10.12 -0.11 -15.59
N TYR A 63 -9.35 0.80 -16.19
CA TYR A 63 -8.47 0.52 -17.33
C TYR A 63 -7.43 -0.57 -17.00
N ASP A 64 -7.48 -1.68 -17.72
CA ASP A 64 -6.63 -2.85 -17.51
C ASP A 64 -6.29 -3.55 -18.83
N PRO A 65 -5.24 -3.09 -19.54
CA PRO A 65 -4.83 -3.67 -20.82
C PRO A 65 -4.39 -5.13 -20.74
N LEU A 66 -3.95 -5.57 -19.55
CA LEU A 66 -3.38 -6.88 -19.30
C LEU A 66 -4.34 -7.77 -18.49
N GLU A 67 -5.64 -7.50 -18.57
CA GLU A 67 -6.67 -8.15 -17.74
C GLU A 67 -6.58 -9.68 -17.78
N SER A 68 -6.38 -10.26 -18.96
CA SER A 68 -6.28 -11.71 -19.11
C SER A 68 -5.11 -12.33 -18.33
N MET A 69 -3.97 -11.63 -18.27
CA MET A 69 -2.81 -12.02 -17.48
C MET A 69 -3.06 -11.75 -16.00
N ASN A 70 -3.53 -10.55 -15.67
CA ASN A 70 -3.76 -10.12 -14.31
C ASN A 70 -4.80 -10.99 -13.59
N ARG A 71 -5.88 -11.42 -14.27
CA ARG A 71 -6.83 -12.40 -13.73
C ARG A 71 -6.20 -13.76 -13.46
N ARG A 72 -5.34 -14.27 -14.35
CA ARG A 72 -4.63 -15.53 -14.12
C ARG A 72 -3.73 -15.45 -12.89
N ILE A 73 -3.01 -14.33 -12.74
CA ILE A 73 -2.16 -14.08 -11.57
C ILE A 73 -3.03 -13.91 -10.31
N TYR A 74 -4.18 -13.25 -10.39
CA TYR A 74 -5.14 -13.18 -9.29
C TYR A 74 -5.56 -14.60 -8.84
N HIS A 75 -5.91 -15.49 -9.78
CA HIS A 75 -6.26 -16.87 -9.45
C HIS A 75 -5.09 -17.66 -8.88
N PHE A 76 -3.87 -17.42 -9.37
CA PHE A 76 -2.65 -17.99 -8.79
C PHE A 76 -2.47 -17.52 -7.34
N ASN A 77 -2.54 -16.21 -7.08
CA ASN A 77 -2.43 -15.61 -5.75
C ASN A 77 -3.51 -16.15 -4.81
N TYR A 78 -4.75 -16.28 -5.29
CA TYR A 78 -5.85 -16.86 -4.53
C TYR A 78 -5.55 -18.29 -4.07
N ARG A 79 -5.14 -19.17 -4.99
CA ARG A 79 -4.80 -20.57 -4.66
C ARG A 79 -3.57 -20.67 -3.79
N PHE A 80 -2.54 -19.88 -4.08
CA PHE A 80 -1.34 -19.81 -3.27
C PHE A 80 -1.67 -19.36 -1.85
N ASP A 81 -2.54 -18.36 -1.70
CA ASP A 81 -2.98 -17.89 -0.39
C ASP A 81 -3.63 -19.04 0.38
N GLN A 82 -4.61 -19.70 -0.24
CA GLN A 82 -5.36 -20.79 0.39
C GLN A 82 -4.52 -22.02 0.76
N TRP A 83 -3.57 -22.40 -0.08
CA TRP A 83 -2.82 -23.65 0.09
C TRP A 83 -1.50 -23.48 0.83
N VAL A 84 -0.93 -22.27 0.83
CA VAL A 84 0.40 -22.01 1.41
C VAL A 84 0.30 -20.99 2.54
N PHE A 85 -0.15 -19.78 2.26
CA PHE A 85 -0.11 -18.70 3.25
C PHE A 85 -1.08 -18.90 4.41
N LEU A 86 -2.34 -19.26 4.15
CA LEU A 86 -3.33 -19.46 5.23
C LEU A 86 -2.89 -20.58 6.19
N PRO A 87 -2.50 -21.79 5.73
CA PRO A 87 -2.05 -22.84 6.64
C PRO A 87 -0.77 -22.46 7.40
N VAL A 88 0.18 -21.77 6.74
CA VAL A 88 1.41 -21.31 7.40
C VAL A 88 1.12 -20.27 8.47
N VAL A 89 0.24 -19.30 8.20
CA VAL A 89 -0.17 -18.29 9.16
C VAL A 89 -0.94 -18.92 10.34
N ASP A 90 -1.81 -19.88 10.08
CA ASP A 90 -2.53 -20.58 11.15
C ASP A 90 -1.57 -21.41 12.03
N GLY A 91 -0.59 -22.07 11.42
CA GLY A 91 0.52 -22.72 12.13
C GLY A 91 1.33 -21.73 12.98
N TYR A 92 1.70 -20.59 12.41
CA TYR A 92 2.39 -19.50 13.12
C TYR A 92 1.58 -18.98 14.31
N ARG A 93 0.26 -18.83 14.15
CA ARG A 93 -0.66 -18.43 15.24
C ARG A 93 -0.80 -19.48 16.32
N TYR A 94 -0.74 -20.76 15.94
CA TYR A 94 -0.86 -21.89 16.86
C TYR A 94 0.40 -22.05 17.73
N ILE A 95 1.59 -21.98 17.14
CA ILE A 95 2.85 -22.22 17.86
C ILE A 95 3.37 -20.98 18.59
N THR A 96 3.07 -19.77 18.10
CA THR A 96 3.69 -18.54 18.58
C THR A 96 2.74 -17.76 19.51
N PRO A 97 3.12 -17.49 20.77
CA PRO A 97 2.31 -16.69 21.69
C PRO A 97 2.01 -15.28 21.16
N GLY A 98 0.86 -14.73 21.56
CA GLY A 98 0.39 -13.43 21.07
C GLY A 98 1.40 -12.28 21.23
N PHE A 99 2.09 -12.20 22.37
CA PHE A 99 3.07 -11.14 22.63
C PHE A 99 4.29 -11.23 21.71
N VAL A 100 4.74 -12.44 21.36
CA VAL A 100 5.84 -12.64 20.39
C VAL A 100 5.39 -12.22 19.01
N ARG A 101 4.18 -12.63 18.58
CA ARG A 101 3.62 -12.24 17.28
C ARG A 101 3.50 -10.73 17.15
N SER A 102 2.96 -10.06 18.17
CA SER A 102 2.91 -8.60 18.21
C SER A 102 4.31 -7.98 18.16
N GLY A 103 5.29 -8.57 18.84
CA GLY A 103 6.67 -8.07 18.78
C GLY A 103 7.30 -8.15 17.40
N VAL A 104 7.06 -9.25 16.69
CA VAL A 104 7.50 -9.42 15.28
C VAL A 104 6.82 -8.39 14.38
N SER A 105 5.50 -8.21 14.49
CA SER A 105 4.77 -7.22 13.69
C SER A 105 5.24 -5.79 13.98
N ASN A 106 5.48 -5.44 15.24
CA ASN A 106 6.00 -4.13 15.62
C ASN A 106 7.41 -3.91 15.05
N PHE A 107 8.27 -4.93 15.12
CA PHE A 107 9.63 -4.85 14.61
C PHE A 107 9.64 -4.56 13.11
N PHE A 108 8.90 -5.32 12.31
CA PHE A 108 8.80 -5.07 10.87
C PHE A 108 8.09 -3.76 10.53
N SER A 109 7.12 -3.32 11.35
CA SER A 109 6.51 -2.00 11.20
C SER A 109 7.53 -0.87 11.44
N ASN A 110 8.38 -1.00 12.46
CA ASN A 110 9.44 -0.03 12.76
C ASN A 110 10.51 0.00 11.67
N LEU A 111 10.84 -1.15 11.05
CA LEU A 111 11.69 -1.16 9.86
C LEU A 111 11.03 -0.45 8.67
N GLY A 112 9.72 -0.65 8.47
CA GLY A 112 8.93 0.01 7.43
C GLY A 112 8.79 1.52 7.64
N ASP A 113 8.89 2.01 8.88
CA ASP A 113 8.87 3.45 9.15
C ASP A 113 10.06 4.21 8.52
N VAL A 114 11.18 3.53 8.23
CA VAL A 114 12.35 4.15 7.59
C VAL A 114 12.09 4.57 6.14
N PRO A 115 11.67 3.67 5.22
CA PRO A 115 11.26 4.09 3.88
C PRO A 115 10.04 5.02 3.91
N ASN A 116 9.09 4.85 4.85
CA ASN A 116 7.96 5.79 5.00
C ASN A 116 8.46 7.22 5.30
N LEU A 117 9.45 7.37 6.18
CA LEU A 117 10.05 8.66 6.51
C LEU A 117 10.72 9.29 5.29
N LEU A 118 11.51 8.51 4.55
CA LEU A 118 12.18 9.00 3.35
C LEU A 118 11.18 9.50 2.30
N ASN A 119 10.13 8.72 2.04
CA ASN A 119 9.08 9.10 1.11
C ASN A 119 8.29 10.32 1.61
N SER A 120 7.97 10.41 2.90
CA SER A 120 7.32 11.59 3.49
C SER A 120 8.15 12.86 3.33
N LEU A 121 9.48 12.75 3.52
CA LEU A 121 10.41 13.86 3.34
C LEU A 121 10.50 14.28 1.87
N LEU A 122 10.54 13.32 0.95
CA LEU A 122 10.52 13.58 -0.49
C LEU A 122 9.23 14.29 -0.90
N GLN A 123 8.08 13.87 -0.36
CA GLN A 123 6.79 14.51 -0.60
C GLN A 123 6.58 15.83 0.15
N LEU A 124 7.59 16.32 0.90
CA LEU A 124 7.53 17.54 1.71
C LEU A 124 6.41 17.53 2.77
N LYS A 125 5.97 16.34 3.21
CA LYS A 125 4.93 16.15 4.22
C LYS A 125 5.53 16.30 5.62
N GLY A 126 5.80 17.54 6.04
CA GLY A 126 6.49 17.85 7.30
C GLY A 126 5.84 17.25 8.55
N LYS A 127 4.51 17.36 8.69
CA LYS A 127 3.77 16.78 9.83
C LYS A 127 3.93 15.26 9.91
N ARG A 128 3.71 14.54 8.81
CA ARG A 128 3.87 13.07 8.76
C ARG A 128 5.30 12.67 9.05
N SER A 129 6.28 13.37 8.47
CA SER A 129 7.71 13.11 8.71
C SER A 129 8.07 13.21 10.19
N MET A 130 7.53 14.22 10.90
CA MET A 130 7.75 14.37 12.33
C MET A 130 7.08 13.26 13.15
N GLU A 131 5.85 12.86 12.80
CA GLU A 131 5.15 11.74 13.44
C GLU A 131 5.91 10.42 13.26
N ILE A 132 6.36 10.11 12.04
CA ILE A 132 7.14 8.90 11.74
C ILE A 132 8.50 8.93 12.46
N THR A 133 9.17 10.08 12.48
CA THR A 133 10.44 10.24 13.22
C THR A 133 10.24 9.99 14.72
N ALA A 134 9.16 10.54 15.30
CA ALA A 134 8.84 10.31 16.70
C ALA A 134 8.55 8.82 16.97
N ARG A 135 7.81 8.15 16.07
CA ARG A 135 7.56 6.70 16.15
C ARG A 135 8.87 5.90 16.12
N LEU A 136 9.73 6.15 15.13
CA LEU A 136 11.03 5.49 15.01
C LEU A 136 11.88 5.65 16.26
N LEU A 137 11.99 6.88 16.79
CA LEU A 137 12.76 7.15 17.99
C LEU A 137 12.21 6.40 19.20
N LEU A 138 10.90 6.52 19.47
CA LEU A 138 10.27 5.90 20.64
C LEU A 138 10.29 4.37 20.55
N ASN A 139 9.96 3.80 19.40
CA ASN A 139 9.91 2.35 19.21
C ASN A 139 11.31 1.75 19.19
N THR A 140 12.31 2.44 18.64
CA THR A 140 13.69 1.95 18.64
C THR A 140 14.34 2.07 20.02
N THR A 141 14.11 3.15 20.76
CA THR A 141 14.76 3.39 22.07
C THR A 141 14.02 2.73 23.24
N ILE A 142 12.75 3.11 23.45
CA ILE A 142 11.91 2.61 24.54
C ILE A 142 11.32 1.25 24.16
N GLY A 143 10.98 1.07 22.89
CA GLY A 143 10.39 -0.17 22.38
C GLY A 143 11.38 -1.29 22.07
N VAL A 144 12.65 -1.18 22.48
CA VAL A 144 13.69 -2.20 22.29
C VAL A 144 13.85 -2.55 20.80
N ALA A 145 14.39 -1.63 20.01
CA ALA A 145 14.59 -1.77 18.56
C ALA A 145 13.31 -2.03 17.74
N GLY A 146 12.15 -1.64 18.27
CA GLY A 146 10.85 -1.81 17.64
C GLY A 146 10.09 -3.06 18.04
N LEU A 147 10.58 -3.88 18.98
CA LEU A 147 9.82 -5.03 19.49
C LEU A 147 8.54 -4.62 20.22
N TRP A 148 8.51 -3.45 20.84
CA TRP A 148 7.32 -2.84 21.40
C TRP A 148 6.98 -1.53 20.68
N ASP A 149 5.68 -1.18 20.69
CA ASP A 149 5.16 0.04 20.07
C ASP A 149 4.60 1.00 21.15
N PRO A 150 5.47 1.67 21.94
CA PRO A 150 5.05 2.75 22.82
C PRO A 150 4.47 3.94 22.05
N ALA A 151 4.90 4.19 20.82
CA ALA A 151 4.47 5.35 20.05
C ALA A 151 2.97 5.34 19.76
N SER A 152 2.41 4.19 19.37
CA SER A 152 0.95 4.05 19.20
C SER A 152 0.18 4.30 20.50
N LYS A 153 0.71 3.88 21.66
CA LYS A 153 0.08 4.13 22.97
C LYS A 153 0.10 5.61 23.36
N MET A 154 1.03 6.38 22.79
CA MET A 154 1.15 7.83 22.97
C MET A 154 0.33 8.62 21.93
N GLY A 155 -0.47 7.95 21.10
CA GLY A 155 -1.37 8.58 20.14
C GLY A 155 -0.72 8.96 18.81
N LEU A 156 0.47 8.44 18.49
CA LEU A 156 1.09 8.64 17.18
C LEU A 156 0.59 7.55 16.21
N PRO A 157 -0.22 7.87 15.18
CA PRO A 157 -0.71 6.87 14.24
C PRO A 157 0.41 6.38 13.30
N TYR A 158 0.31 5.14 12.82
CA TYR A 158 1.19 4.64 11.76
C TYR A 158 0.84 5.33 10.44
N GLN A 159 1.87 5.83 9.74
CA GLN A 159 1.75 6.51 8.45
C GLN A 159 2.46 5.66 7.39
N SER A 160 1.75 5.26 6.34
CA SER A 160 2.29 4.39 5.28
C SER A 160 2.60 5.21 4.03
N GLU A 161 3.86 5.26 3.62
CA GLU A 161 4.31 6.06 2.48
C GLU A 161 5.33 5.25 1.67
N ASP A 162 5.17 5.23 0.35
CA ASP A 162 6.02 4.44 -0.55
C ASP A 162 6.44 5.28 -1.76
N PHE A 163 7.44 4.81 -2.51
CA PHE A 163 7.98 5.57 -3.63
C PHE A 163 6.97 5.69 -4.79
N GLY A 164 6.01 4.76 -4.89
CA GLY A 164 4.88 4.89 -5.82
C GLY A 164 4.02 6.10 -5.50
N GLN A 165 3.72 6.32 -4.22
CA GLN A 165 3.04 7.52 -3.74
C GLN A 165 3.87 8.78 -4.00
N THR A 166 5.17 8.74 -3.75
CA THR A 166 6.09 9.86 -4.03
C THR A 166 6.09 10.24 -5.52
N LEU A 167 6.13 9.27 -6.42
CA LEU A 167 6.02 9.53 -7.86
C LEU A 167 4.65 10.13 -8.21
N GLY A 168 3.58 9.61 -7.60
CA GLY A 168 2.22 10.15 -7.77
C GLY A 168 2.08 11.60 -7.29
N PHE A 169 2.71 11.94 -6.16
CA PHE A 169 2.76 13.31 -5.63
C PHE A 169 3.41 14.29 -6.61
N TYR A 170 4.40 13.84 -7.37
CA TYR A 170 5.04 14.62 -8.45
C TYR A 170 4.34 14.53 -9.81
N GLY A 171 3.13 13.96 -9.86
CA GLY A 171 2.30 13.92 -11.07
C GLY A 171 2.64 12.79 -12.04
N VAL A 172 3.40 11.77 -11.63
CA VAL A 172 3.60 10.58 -12.46
C VAL A 172 2.29 9.77 -12.49
N PRO A 173 1.72 9.51 -13.68
CA PRO A 173 0.49 8.73 -13.81
C PRO A 173 0.71 7.29 -13.32
N ASP A 174 -0.37 6.63 -12.91
CA ASP A 174 -0.37 5.24 -12.44
C ASP A 174 0.08 4.24 -13.51
N GLY A 175 -0.34 4.49 -14.76
CA GLY A 175 -0.13 3.57 -15.87
C GLY A 175 -1.05 2.35 -15.78
N PRO A 176 -0.80 1.29 -16.58
CA PRO A 176 -1.66 0.12 -16.59
C PRO A 176 -1.69 -0.58 -15.23
N TYR A 177 -2.87 -1.07 -14.85
CA TYR A 177 -3.04 -1.93 -13.69
C TYR A 177 -2.25 -3.23 -13.87
N LEU A 178 -1.64 -3.70 -12.78
CA LEU A 178 -0.84 -4.92 -12.75
C LEU A 178 -1.23 -5.74 -11.52
N MET A 179 -1.47 -7.04 -11.71
CA MET A 179 -1.54 -7.98 -10.60
C MET A 179 -0.20 -8.68 -10.48
N LEU A 180 0.52 -8.44 -9.38
CA LEU A 180 1.83 -9.05 -9.14
C LEU A 180 1.67 -10.43 -8.48
N PRO A 181 2.44 -11.44 -8.91
CA PRO A 181 2.46 -12.73 -8.23
C PRO A 181 2.88 -12.55 -6.77
N ILE A 182 2.13 -13.16 -5.84
CA ILE A 182 2.32 -13.14 -4.38
C ILE A 182 2.10 -11.75 -3.74
N LEU A 183 2.58 -10.67 -4.35
CA LEU A 183 2.51 -9.31 -3.80
C LEU A 183 1.12 -8.66 -3.93
N GLY A 184 0.31 -9.06 -4.92
CA GLY A 184 -1.05 -8.59 -5.08
C GLY A 184 -1.22 -7.40 -6.03
N PRO A 185 -2.28 -6.58 -5.87
CA PRO A 185 -2.63 -5.52 -6.81
C PRO A 185 -1.59 -4.39 -6.81
N SER A 186 -1.28 -3.87 -8.00
CA SER A 186 -0.33 -2.79 -8.25
C SER A 186 -0.69 -2.04 -9.55
N ASN A 187 0.12 -1.06 -9.94
CA ASN A 187 0.14 -0.47 -11.29
C ASN A 187 1.60 -0.29 -11.73
N LEU A 188 1.83 0.20 -12.95
CA LEU A 188 3.19 0.34 -13.49
C LEU A 188 4.07 1.25 -12.62
N ARG A 189 3.55 2.41 -12.20
CA ARG A 189 4.26 3.36 -11.34
C ARG A 189 4.60 2.75 -9.99
N ASP A 190 3.62 2.16 -9.32
CA ASP A 190 3.76 1.61 -7.97
C ASP A 190 4.63 0.36 -7.96
N THR A 191 4.64 -0.43 -9.05
CA THR A 191 5.56 -1.55 -9.23
C THR A 191 7.01 -1.06 -9.35
N GLY A 192 7.23 0.01 -10.11
CA GLY A 192 8.53 0.69 -10.15
C GLY A 192 8.92 1.25 -8.79
N GLY A 193 7.96 1.85 -8.08
CA GLY A 193 8.13 2.35 -6.71
C GLY A 193 8.56 1.27 -5.74
N LEU A 194 7.89 0.12 -5.76
CA LEU A 194 8.24 -1.04 -4.93
C LEU A 194 9.67 -1.53 -5.18
N ALA A 195 10.15 -1.50 -6.43
CA ALA A 195 11.52 -1.86 -6.76
C ALA A 195 12.54 -0.84 -6.19
N VAL A 196 12.21 0.45 -6.25
CA VAL A 196 13.03 1.51 -5.66
C VAL A 196 13.06 1.41 -4.13
N ASP A 197 11.91 1.22 -3.49
CA ASP A 197 11.81 1.03 -2.04
C ASP A 197 12.61 -0.20 -1.60
N PHE A 198 12.50 -1.32 -2.31
CA PHE A 198 13.30 -2.52 -2.03
C PHE A 198 14.81 -2.25 -2.12
N ALA A 199 15.24 -1.54 -3.17
CA ALA A 199 16.64 -1.16 -3.33
C ALA A 199 17.09 -0.20 -2.21
N ALA A 200 16.27 0.78 -1.85
CA ALA A 200 16.54 1.73 -0.78
C ALA A 200 16.66 1.02 0.57
N GLU A 201 15.69 0.16 0.94
CA GLU A 201 15.74 -0.67 2.15
C GLU A 201 17.05 -1.49 2.21
N SER A 202 17.44 -2.10 1.10
CA SER A 202 18.68 -2.88 1.01
C SER A 202 19.94 -2.02 1.20
N GLN A 203 19.98 -0.80 0.67
CA GLN A 203 21.14 0.10 0.81
C GLN A 203 21.22 0.75 2.19
N ILE A 204 20.08 1.13 2.77
CA ILE A 204 20.03 1.73 4.11
C ILE A 204 20.40 0.69 5.16
N ASN A 205 19.95 -0.56 4.97
CA ASN A 205 20.26 -1.69 5.82
C ASN A 205 20.02 -1.39 7.32
N PHE A 206 18.87 -0.78 7.62
CA PHE A 206 18.52 -0.41 8.98
C PHE A 206 18.48 -1.64 9.90
N LEU A 207 19.09 -1.53 11.08
CA LEU A 207 19.29 -2.64 12.04
C LEU A 207 19.99 -3.88 11.43
N ASN A 208 20.76 -3.70 10.36
CA ASN A 208 21.45 -4.75 9.63
C ASN A 208 20.54 -5.84 9.01
N VAL A 209 19.24 -5.55 8.86
CA VAL A 209 18.25 -6.57 8.48
C VAL A 209 18.42 -7.02 7.02
N ALA A 210 18.83 -6.13 6.12
CA ALA A 210 19.02 -6.50 4.71
C ALA A 210 20.22 -7.45 4.54
N GLU A 211 21.32 -7.17 5.25
CA GLU A 211 22.49 -8.06 5.25
C GLU A 211 22.18 -9.41 5.91
N VAL A 212 21.52 -9.41 7.07
CA VAL A 212 21.11 -10.64 7.75
C VAL A 212 20.19 -11.46 6.86
N SER A 213 19.19 -10.83 6.22
CA SER A 213 18.24 -11.50 5.33
C SER A 213 18.91 -12.18 4.13
N SER A 214 20.11 -11.74 3.72
CA SER A 214 20.85 -12.38 2.62
C SER A 214 21.44 -13.74 3.01
N ASN A 215 21.84 -13.89 4.28
CA ASN A 215 22.39 -15.14 4.83
C ASN A 215 21.32 -15.99 5.53
N HIS A 216 20.21 -15.37 5.92
CA HIS A 216 19.12 -15.96 6.70
C HIS A 216 17.76 -15.76 5.99
N PRO A 217 17.43 -16.62 5.00
CA PRO A 217 16.17 -16.52 4.26
C PRO A 217 14.93 -16.65 5.16
N GLU A 218 15.07 -17.25 6.34
CA GLU A 218 14.03 -17.34 7.36
C GLU A 218 13.51 -15.96 7.80
N VAL A 219 14.33 -14.91 7.77
CA VAL A 219 13.90 -13.54 8.10
C VAL A 219 12.91 -13.02 7.06
N VAL A 220 13.19 -13.28 5.78
CA VAL A 220 12.30 -12.91 4.67
C VAL A 220 11.00 -13.71 4.73
N VAL A 221 11.09 -15.01 5.01
CA VAL A 221 9.91 -15.87 5.20
C VAL A 221 9.07 -15.36 6.38
N LEU A 222 9.70 -15.03 7.52
CA LEU A 222 9.00 -14.49 8.68
C LEU A 222 8.34 -13.15 8.36
N ARG A 223 9.02 -12.24 7.63
CA ARG A 223 8.44 -10.97 7.16
C ARG A 223 7.23 -11.21 6.25
N ALA A 224 7.30 -12.19 5.35
CA ALA A 224 6.19 -12.53 4.46
C ALA A 224 4.99 -13.12 5.22
N VAL A 225 5.23 -14.03 6.18
CA VAL A 225 4.20 -14.62 7.05
C VAL A 225 3.56 -13.54 7.92
N ASP A 226 4.36 -12.65 8.52
CA ASP A 226 3.86 -11.55 9.34
C ASP A 226 3.04 -10.55 8.51
N LYS A 227 3.54 -10.16 7.32
CA LYS A 227 2.80 -9.29 6.39
C LYS A 227 1.45 -9.91 6.02
N ARG A 228 1.42 -11.22 5.76
CA ARG A 228 0.18 -11.92 5.48
C ARG A 228 -0.74 -11.99 6.69
N TYR A 229 -0.19 -12.26 7.89
CA TYR A 229 -0.92 -12.33 9.15
C TYR A 229 -1.60 -11.00 9.50
N THR A 230 -0.94 -9.87 9.25
CA THR A 230 -1.47 -8.51 9.50
C THR A 230 -2.43 -8.01 8.40
N THR A 231 -2.41 -8.63 7.22
CA THR A 231 -3.30 -8.26 6.10
C THR A 231 -4.71 -8.80 6.33
N ARG A 232 -5.67 -7.88 6.51
CA ARG A 232 -7.09 -8.22 6.77
C ARG A 232 -7.82 -8.79 5.54
N PHE A 233 -7.40 -8.40 4.34
CA PHE A 233 -8.02 -8.87 3.10
C PHE A 233 -7.82 -10.38 2.93
N ARG A 234 -8.90 -11.08 2.56
CA ARG A 234 -8.90 -12.48 2.17
C ARG A 234 -9.51 -12.61 0.78
N TYR A 235 -8.81 -13.29 -0.10
CA TYR A 235 -9.36 -13.67 -1.39
C TYR A 235 -10.57 -14.60 -1.20
N GLY A 236 -11.62 -14.40 -1.99
CA GLY A 236 -12.91 -15.08 -1.88
C GLY A 236 -13.89 -14.44 -0.88
N GLN A 237 -13.45 -13.51 -0.02
CA GLN A 237 -14.28 -12.97 1.05
C GLN A 237 -15.45 -12.11 0.54
N LEU A 238 -15.31 -11.52 -0.66
CA LEU A 238 -16.37 -10.69 -1.23
C LEU A 238 -17.52 -11.52 -1.82
N ASN A 239 -17.38 -12.86 -1.87
CA ASN A 239 -18.38 -13.81 -2.37
C ASN A 239 -19.07 -13.33 -3.67
N SER A 240 -18.27 -12.79 -4.59
CA SER A 240 -18.78 -12.11 -5.78
C SER A 240 -18.07 -12.62 -7.03
N PRO A 241 -18.81 -12.83 -8.14
CA PRO A 241 -18.20 -13.21 -9.41
C PRO A 241 -17.27 -12.12 -9.98
N PHE A 242 -17.42 -10.87 -9.52
CA PHE A 242 -16.63 -9.71 -9.92
C PHE A 242 -15.58 -9.33 -8.87
N GLU A 243 -15.11 -10.29 -8.06
CA GLU A 243 -14.17 -9.99 -6.97
C GLU A 243 -12.86 -9.37 -7.49
N TYR A 244 -12.34 -9.87 -8.61
CA TYR A 244 -11.13 -9.33 -9.23
C TYR A 244 -11.27 -7.84 -9.55
N GLU A 245 -12.39 -7.46 -10.18
CA GLU A 245 -12.71 -6.10 -10.58
C GLU A 245 -12.88 -5.20 -9.36
N LYS A 246 -13.50 -5.72 -8.29
CA LYS A 246 -13.62 -5.01 -7.01
C LYS A 246 -12.26 -4.76 -6.37
N VAL A 247 -11.38 -5.75 -6.36
CA VAL A 247 -10.01 -5.60 -5.83
C VAL A 247 -9.24 -4.55 -6.62
N ARG A 248 -9.32 -4.60 -7.96
CA ARG A 248 -8.71 -3.61 -8.84
C ARG A 248 -9.25 -2.20 -8.56
N TYR A 249 -10.57 -2.05 -8.49
CA TYR A 249 -11.22 -0.77 -8.18
C TYR A 249 -10.80 -0.20 -6.82
N VAL A 250 -10.90 -1.01 -5.76
CA VAL A 250 -10.53 -0.58 -4.41
C VAL A 250 -9.05 -0.18 -4.34
N TYR A 251 -8.17 -0.92 -5.00
CA TYR A 251 -6.76 -0.56 -5.08
C TYR A 251 -6.55 0.80 -5.76
N THR A 252 -7.12 0.99 -6.95
CA THR A 252 -6.96 2.23 -7.72
C THR A 252 -7.49 3.45 -6.96
N GLU A 253 -8.68 3.36 -6.37
CA GLU A 253 -9.25 4.48 -5.60
C GLU A 253 -8.50 4.72 -4.29
N ALA A 254 -8.09 3.67 -3.57
CA ALA A 254 -7.29 3.82 -2.36
C ALA A 254 -5.95 4.52 -2.67
N ARG A 255 -5.30 4.19 -3.79
CA ARG A 255 -4.06 4.86 -4.21
C ARG A 255 -4.24 6.34 -4.52
N LYS A 256 -5.34 6.71 -5.19
CA LYS A 256 -5.66 8.13 -5.45
C LYS A 256 -5.79 8.91 -4.15
N LEU A 257 -6.48 8.34 -3.16
CA LEU A 257 -6.63 8.97 -1.84
C LEU A 257 -5.28 9.11 -1.14
N GLN A 258 -4.48 8.04 -1.08
CA GLN A 258 -3.16 8.07 -0.42
C GLN A 258 -2.22 9.14 -0.97
N ILE A 259 -2.26 9.38 -2.29
CA ILE A 259 -1.43 10.40 -2.95
C ILE A 259 -1.97 11.82 -2.69
N ALA A 260 -3.29 11.97 -2.55
CA ALA A 260 -3.94 13.26 -2.36
C ALA A 260 -3.85 13.77 -0.91
N GLU A 261 -3.75 12.87 0.08
CA GLU A 261 -3.57 13.22 1.49
C GLU A 261 -2.12 13.63 1.85
#